data_AF-K0UVJ3-F1
#
_entry.id   AF-K0UVJ3-F1
#
_cell.length_a   1.000
_cell.length_b   1.000
_cell.length_c   1.000
_cell.angle_alpha   90.00
_cell.angle_beta   90.00
_cell.angle_gamma   90.00
#
_symmetry.space_group_name_H-M   'P 1'
#
loop_
_entity.id
_entity.type
_entity.pdbx_description
1 polymer ?
#
loop_
_entity_poly.entity_id
_entity_poly.type
_entity_poly.pdbx_seq_one_letter_code
_entity_poly.pdbx_strand_id
1 'polypeptide(L)' 'MSKRAEYVFALYEGSLADPGDRNPYAGQSLVLAKLWMRGYMRMLRVRIETGPAMQRSRGEVA' A
#
# COMPACT_ATOMS: atom_id res chain seq x y z
N MET A 1 -17.18 -7.44 -13.73
CA MET A 1 -15.81 -7.81 -13.32
C MET A 1 -15.82 -9.26 -12.83
N SER A 2 -14.70 -9.98 -12.92
CA SER A 2 -14.57 -11.29 -12.25
C SER A 2 -14.07 -11.11 -10.81
N LYS A 3 -14.30 -12.08 -9.91
CA LYS A 3 -13.77 -12.05 -8.53
C LYS A 3 -12.25 -11.85 -8.49
N ARG A 4 -11.53 -12.48 -9.43
CA ARG A 4 -10.08 -12.28 -9.58
C ARG A 4 -9.76 -10.82 -9.92
N ALA A 5 -10.51 -10.19 -10.83
CA ALA A 5 -10.30 -8.81 -11.19
C ALA A 5 -10.54 -7.87 -10.00
N GLU A 6 -11.59 -8.09 -9.20
CA GLU A 6 -11.85 -7.31 -7.98
C GLU A 6 -10.72 -7.43 -6.96
N TYR A 7 -10.17 -8.63 -6.78
CA TYR A 7 -9.07 -8.87 -5.83
C TYR A 7 -7.78 -8.17 -6.27
N VAL A 8 -7.47 -8.25 -7.57
CA VAL A 8 -6.33 -7.53 -8.16
C VAL A 8 -6.54 -6.03 -8.05
N PHE A 9 -7.75 -5.55 -8.29
CA PHE A 9 -8.08 -4.14 -8.19
C PHE A 9 -7.92 -3.61 -6.77
N ALA A 10 -8.48 -4.29 -5.75
CA ALA A 10 -8.34 -3.88 -4.35
C ALA A 10 -6.86 -3.83 -3.92
N LEU A 11 -6.06 -4.82 -4.32
CA LEU A 11 -4.62 -4.82 -4.05
C LEU A 11 -3.89 -3.65 -4.72
N TYR A 12 -4.22 -3.37 -5.99
CA TYR A 12 -3.62 -2.29 -6.76
C TYR A 12 -4.00 -0.91 -6.19
N GLU A 13 -5.28 -0.70 -5.90
CA GLU A 13 -5.79 0.53 -5.30
C GLU A 13 -5.10 0.85 -3.98
N GLY A 14 -4.90 -0.16 -3.12
CA GLY A 14 -4.12 0.02 -1.89
C GLY A 14 -2.68 0.47 -2.13
N SER A 15 -2.03 -0.02 -3.19
CA SER A 15 -0.66 0.39 -3.54
C SER A 15 -0.54 1.82 -4.10
N LEU A 16 -1.67 2.40 -4.54
CA LEU A 16 -1.74 3.77 -5.03
C LEU A 16 -2.19 4.78 -3.98
N ALA A 17 -2.70 4.32 -2.84
CA ALA A 17 -3.21 5.19 -1.78
C ALA A 17 -2.11 6.06 -1.15
N ASP A 18 -2.52 7.13 -0.48
CA ASP A 18 -1.65 8.04 0.25
C ASP A 18 -1.67 7.79 1.77
N PRO A 19 -0.58 8.15 2.50
CA PRO A 19 -0.52 7.91 3.93
C PRO A 19 -1.67 8.61 4.67
N GLY A 20 -2.47 7.82 5.39
CA GLY A 20 -3.65 8.30 6.10
C GLY A 20 -4.97 8.03 5.38
N ASP A 21 -4.93 7.54 4.13
CA ASP A 21 -6.13 7.14 3.42
C ASP A 21 -6.88 6.03 4.14
N ARG A 22 -8.22 6.15 4.14
CA ARG A 22 -9.10 5.14 4.72
C ARG A 22 -9.32 4.02 3.71
N ASN A 23 -9.33 2.78 4.21
CA ASN A 23 -9.63 1.62 3.40
C ASN A 23 -11.10 1.64 2.93
N PRO A 24 -11.40 1.77 1.62
CA PRO A 24 -12.76 1.91 1.13
C PRO A 24 -13.60 0.62 1.30
N TYR A 25 -12.95 -0.52 1.48
CA TYR A 25 -13.59 -1.82 1.68
C TYR A 25 -13.87 -2.15 3.14
N ALA A 26 -13.46 -1.28 4.07
CA ALA A 26 -13.71 -1.47 5.50
C ALA A 26 -15.22 -1.55 5.76
N GLY A 27 -15.66 -2.64 6.42
CA GLY A 27 -17.08 -2.88 6.69
C GLY A 27 -17.89 -3.41 5.50
N GLN A 28 -17.32 -3.45 4.28
CA GLN A 28 -18.00 -3.97 3.09
C GLN A 28 -17.54 -5.40 2.75
N SER A 29 -16.24 -5.65 2.79
CA SER A 29 -15.67 -6.98 2.51
C SER A 29 -14.33 -7.17 3.20
N LEU A 30 -14.24 -8.16 4.09
CA LEU A 30 -13.01 -8.48 4.81
C LEU A 30 -11.87 -8.87 3.87
N VAL A 31 -12.18 -9.60 2.79
CA VAL A 31 -11.16 -10.06 1.82
C VAL A 31 -10.60 -8.88 1.05
N LEU A 32 -11.45 -8.00 0.52
CA LEU A 32 -11.01 -6.82 -0.23
C LEU A 32 -10.26 -5.85 0.68
N ALA A 33 -10.73 -5.65 1.92
CA ALA A 33 -10.05 -4.82 2.90
C ALA A 33 -8.62 -5.31 3.20
N LYS A 34 -8.42 -6.63 3.35
CA LYS A 34 -7.08 -7.21 3.54
C LYS A 34 -6.17 -7.05 2.33
N LEU A 35 -6.71 -7.20 1.11
CA LEU A 35 -5.95 -7.02 -0.12
C LEU A 35 -5.51 -5.57 -0.30
N TRP A 36 -6.42 -4.61 -0.09
CA TRP A 36 -6.10 -3.19 -0.09
C TRP A 36 -5.02 -2.85 0.94
N MET A 37 -5.18 -3.34 2.18
CA MET A 37 -4.20 -3.09 3.23
C MET A 37 -2.81 -3.64 2.89
N ARG A 38 -2.74 -4.80 2.21
CA ARG A 38 -1.47 -5.35 1.74
C ARG A 38 -0.79 -4.46 0.71
N GLY A 39 -1.56 -3.90 -0.23
CA GLY A 39 -1.05 -2.91 -1.20
C GLY A 39 -0.53 -1.66 -0.50
N TYR A 40 -1.32 -1.13 0.44
CA TYR A 40 -1.01 0.06 1.22
C TYR A 40 0.27 -0.09 2.04
N MET A 41 0.43 -1.21 2.76
CA MET A 41 1.65 -1.49 3.53
C MET A 41 2.88 -1.63 2.64
N ARG A 42 2.74 -2.22 1.44
CA ARG A 42 3.85 -2.31 0.47
C ARG A 42 4.28 -0.91 0.03
N MET A 43 3.32 -0.05 -0.32
CA MET A 43 3.59 1.34 -0.66
C MET A 43 4.28 2.07 0.49
N LEU A 44 3.76 1.96 1.73
CA LEU A 44 4.35 2.62 2.89
C LEU A 44 5.80 2.19 3.11
N ARG A 45 6.08 0.89 3.02
CA ARG A 45 7.44 0.37 3.12
C ARG A 45 8.37 1.02 2.09
N VAL A 46 7.95 1.08 0.83
CA VAL A 46 8.74 1.73 -0.23
C VAL A 46 8.99 3.20 0.12
N ARG A 47 7.95 3.96 0.48
CA ARG A 47 8.11 5.38 0.86
C ARG A 47 9.04 5.59 2.07
N ILE A 48 9.03 4.67 3.03
CA ILE A 48 9.96 4.71 4.18
C ILE A 48 11.39 4.39 3.74
N GLU A 49 11.58 3.31 2.99
CA GLU A 49 12.90 2.81 2.58
C GLU A 49 13.58 3.70 1.53
N THR A 50 12.81 4.35 0.65
CA THR A 50 13.30 5.26 -0.38
C THR A 50 13.10 6.73 -0.02
N GLY A 51 12.58 7.02 1.18
CA GLY A 51 12.34 8.39 1.62
C GLY A 51 13.66 9.17 1.81
N PRO A 52 13.63 10.52 1.75
CA PRO A 52 14.82 11.35 1.88
C PRO A 52 15.62 11.08 3.16
N ALA A 53 14.95 10.66 4.24
CA ALA A 53 15.57 10.30 5.51
C ALA A 53 16.44 9.04 5.42
N MET A 54 15.98 7.98 4.74
CA MET A 54 16.76 6.75 4.48
C MET A 54 17.82 6.94 3.41
N GLN A 55 17.57 7.83 2.44
CA GLN A 55 18.52 8.14 1.39
C GLN A 55 19.72 8.95 1.93
N ARG A 56 19.49 9.83 2.92
CA ARG A 56 20.56 10.49 3.68
C ARG A 56 21.38 9.51 4.52
N SER A 57 20.74 8.61 5.26
CA SER A 57 21.47 7.65 6.11
C SER A 57 22.32 6.66 5.31
N ARG A 58 21.90 6.26 4.09
CA ARG A 58 22.74 5.43 3.19
C ARG A 58 23.83 6.20 2.47
N GLY A 59 23.70 7.51 2.28
CA GLY A 59 24.72 8.36 1.67
C GLY A 59 25.85 8.74 2.62
N GLU A 60 25.59 8.74 3.94
CA GLU A 60 26.61 9.04 4.96
C GLU A 60 27.48 7.84 5.35
N VAL A 61 27.17 6.62 4.87
CA VAL A 61 27.92 5.38 5.17
C VAL A 61 28.69 4.87 3.94
N ALA A 62 28.84 5.69 2.88
CA ALA A 62 29.64 5.38 1.69
C ALA A 62 30.84 6.35 1.58
#